data_AF-A0A932UUZ7-F1
#
_entry.id   AF-A0A932UUZ7-F1
#
_cell.length_a   1.000
_cell.length_b   1.000
_cell.length_c   1.000
_cell.angle_alpha   90.00
_cell.angle_beta   90.00
_cell.angle_gamma   90.00
#
_symmetry.space_group_name_H-M   'P 1'
#
loop_
_entity.id
_entity.type
_entity.pdbx_description
1 polymer ?
#
loop_
_entity_poly.entity_id
_entity_poly.type
_entity_poly.pdbx_seq_one_letter_code
_entity_poly.pdbx_strand_id
1 'polypeptide(L)'
;MSMKMIGVKREALMVLVSPLIRLYQRHQKYAAVAFFFGGVAYDSLTLTRIDRMFDNLFLLAYIVLLGGLIVIVGRVQTGQLNHPRIRQYERFYPLVLQFLLGGLFSAYTVFYFQSVSLTKTVIFFGILVFLLVANERLEERLTNLTLLVTLYFFATFSFFIFFIPVLIGVMSRWTFLLGAVLSLALVAGVLFLIYRRLFATARRDILRSGTSVFGLLALLLLFYSMNWIPPVPLSLKFGGVYHDVRREGSVYHLTFEKPPWYRFWKTSENPFRYRPGDRVYCFASVFAPTALKTKIFHEWQRYDEQSQRWVRTDLRGYTVTGGRGGGYRGYTFKEFISPGRWRVNVKTPEGLLLGRISFQVALASEAALEFVTIQR
;
A
#
# COMPACT_ATOMS: atom_id res chain seq x y z
N MET A 1 26.66 -3.39 55.81
CA MET A 1 27.39 -2.66 54.76
C MET A 1 26.79 -2.81 53.34
N SER A 2 25.48 -3.13 53.20
CA SER A 2 24.85 -3.44 51.89
C SER A 2 23.84 -2.38 51.40
N MET A 3 23.18 -1.65 52.30
CA MET A 3 22.14 -0.67 51.93
C MET A 3 22.68 0.66 51.35
N LYS A 4 23.87 1.11 51.74
CA LYS A 4 24.49 2.34 51.21
C LYS A 4 24.95 2.19 49.75
N MET A 5 25.43 1.01 49.33
CA MET A 5 25.89 0.77 47.95
C MET A 5 24.74 0.73 46.92
N ILE A 6 23.54 0.32 47.32
CA ILE A 6 22.36 0.27 46.44
C ILE A 6 21.81 1.69 46.17
N GLY A 7 21.86 2.58 47.17
CA GLY A 7 21.49 3.99 47.02
C GLY A 7 22.42 4.76 46.07
N VAL A 8 23.73 4.57 46.22
CA VAL A 8 24.75 5.22 45.39
C VAL A 8 24.66 4.77 43.91
N LYS A 9 24.36 3.49 43.65
CA LYS A 9 24.13 3.02 42.27
C LYS A 9 22.88 3.62 41.63
N ARG A 10 21.79 3.85 42.39
CA ARG A 10 20.57 4.49 41.89
C ARG A 10 20.78 5.97 41.57
N GLU A 11 21.51 6.69 42.41
CA GLU A 11 21.85 8.10 42.17
C GLU A 11 22.80 8.24 40.97
N ALA A 12 23.82 7.39 40.85
CA ALA A 12 24.72 7.38 39.69
C ALA A 12 23.98 7.05 38.37
N LEU A 13 23.03 6.11 38.39
CA LEU A 13 22.19 5.80 37.23
C LEU A 13 21.26 6.97 36.86
N MET A 14 20.67 7.65 37.86
CA MET A 14 19.86 8.84 37.61
C MET A 14 20.69 10.00 37.03
N VAL A 15 21.92 10.21 37.50
CA VAL A 15 22.81 11.26 36.96
C VAL A 15 23.18 10.99 35.51
N LEU A 16 23.51 9.74 35.15
CA LEU A 16 23.83 9.30 33.79
C LEU A 16 22.66 9.39 32.81
N VAL A 17 21.44 9.13 33.27
CA VAL A 17 20.24 9.14 32.42
C VAL A 17 19.56 10.52 32.41
N SER A 18 19.85 11.40 33.38
CA SER A 18 19.29 12.76 33.47
C SER A 18 19.55 13.68 32.26
N PRO A 19 20.72 13.66 31.57
CA PRO A 19 20.88 14.44 30.34
C PRO A 19 20.08 13.84 29.17
N LEU A 20 19.96 12.51 29.08
CA LEU A 20 19.13 11.82 28.09
C LEU A 20 17.63 12.10 28.29
N ILE A 21 17.16 12.09 29.54
CA ILE A 21 15.78 12.44 29.89
C ILE A 21 15.49 13.92 29.61
N ARG A 22 16.43 14.82 29.94
CA ARG A 22 16.29 16.26 29.63
C ARG A 22 16.32 16.54 28.13
N LEU A 23 17.15 15.84 27.35
CA LEU A 23 17.17 15.92 25.89
C LEU A 23 15.86 15.39 25.28
N TYR A 24 15.36 14.25 25.79
CA TYR A 24 14.08 13.66 25.40
C TYR A 24 12.90 14.59 25.71
N GLN A 25 12.86 15.20 26.90
CA GLN A 25 11.81 16.16 27.28
C GLN A 25 11.88 17.45 26.44
N ARG A 26 13.08 17.93 26.13
CA ARG A 26 13.27 19.15 25.32
C ARG A 26 12.95 18.92 23.84
N HIS A 27 13.00 17.68 23.35
CA HIS A 27 12.80 17.32 21.94
C HIS A 27 11.68 16.30 21.73
N GLN A 28 10.78 16.11 22.69
CA GLN A 28 9.73 15.07 22.67
C GLN A 28 8.90 15.09 21.38
N LYS A 29 8.61 16.28 20.86
CA LYS A 29 7.89 16.48 19.58
C LYS A 29 8.72 16.05 18.36
N TYR A 30 10.04 16.25 18.38
CA TYR A 30 10.95 15.83 17.31
C TYR A 30 11.33 14.35 17.42
N ALA A 31 11.38 13.80 18.63
CA ALA A 31 11.65 12.39 18.88
C ALA A 31 10.53 11.50 18.34
N ALA A 32 9.27 11.84 18.57
CA ALA A 32 8.12 11.12 18.00
C ALA A 32 8.18 11.09 16.46
N VAL A 33 8.39 12.27 15.85
CA VAL A 33 8.53 12.41 14.39
C VAL A 33 9.75 11.64 13.86
N ALA A 34 10.89 11.65 14.56
CA ALA A 34 12.08 10.91 14.17
C ALA A 34 11.91 9.39 14.31
N PHE A 35 11.23 8.91 15.35
CA PHE A 35 10.88 7.49 15.50
C PHE A 35 9.87 7.04 14.44
N PHE A 36 8.93 7.89 14.06
CA PHE A 36 8.02 7.64 12.96
C PHE A 36 8.75 7.52 11.63
N PHE A 37 9.56 8.53 11.25
CA PHE A 37 10.30 8.46 10.00
C PHE A 37 11.36 7.36 10.03
N GLY A 38 11.94 7.08 11.19
CA GLY A 38 12.86 5.96 11.41
C GLY A 38 12.18 4.60 11.26
N GLY A 39 10.98 4.42 11.82
CA GLY A 39 10.17 3.22 11.67
C GLY A 39 9.72 3.00 10.23
N VAL A 40 9.23 4.05 9.56
CA VAL A 40 8.87 4.01 8.14
C VAL A 40 10.11 3.73 7.26
N ALA A 41 11.26 4.32 7.58
CA ALA A 41 12.50 4.03 6.87
C ALA A 41 12.97 2.58 7.08
N TYR A 42 12.90 2.08 8.32
CA TYR A 42 13.21 0.69 8.64
C TYR A 42 12.28 -0.28 7.92
N ASP A 43 10.97 -0.02 7.93
CA ASP A 43 9.98 -0.82 7.22
C ASP A 43 10.18 -0.73 5.71
N SER A 44 10.55 0.43 5.17
CA SER A 44 10.86 0.57 3.74
C SER A 44 12.11 -0.21 3.32
N LEU A 45 13.07 -0.39 4.23
CA LEU A 45 14.30 -1.16 3.98
C LEU A 45 14.10 -2.66 4.20
N THR A 46 13.23 -3.07 5.13
CA THR A 46 13.00 -4.48 5.48
C THR A 46 11.88 -5.11 4.65
N LEU A 47 10.77 -4.41 4.43
CA LEU A 47 9.59 -4.85 3.68
C LEU A 47 9.76 -4.61 2.17
N THR A 48 10.75 -5.28 1.58
CA THR A 48 11.08 -5.10 0.15
C THR A 48 10.13 -5.81 -0.81
N ARG A 49 9.36 -6.81 -0.35
CA ARG A 49 8.45 -7.58 -1.19
C ARG A 49 7.19 -8.01 -0.45
N ILE A 50 6.05 -7.63 -1.00
CA ILE A 50 4.71 -7.93 -0.47
C ILE A 50 4.31 -9.41 -0.56
N ASP A 51 5.01 -10.20 -1.38
CA ASP A 51 4.75 -11.64 -1.56
C ASP A 51 5.65 -12.53 -0.68
N ARG A 52 6.47 -11.94 0.20
CA ARG A 52 7.23 -12.72 1.19
C ARG A 52 6.30 -13.28 2.25
N MET A 53 6.27 -14.61 2.34
CA MET A 53 5.45 -15.32 3.33
C MET A 53 5.77 -14.90 4.77
N PHE A 54 7.05 -14.66 5.08
CA PHE A 54 7.46 -14.18 6.40
C PHE A 54 6.88 -12.81 6.74
N ASP A 55 6.99 -11.83 5.84
CA ASP A 55 6.46 -10.47 6.05
C ASP A 55 4.94 -10.51 6.28
N ASN A 56 4.22 -11.33 5.50
CA ASN A 56 2.78 -11.53 5.67
C ASN A 56 2.42 -12.26 6.98
N LEU A 57 3.25 -13.21 7.42
CA LEU A 57 3.07 -13.91 8.69
C LEU A 57 3.32 -12.98 9.88
N PHE A 58 4.29 -12.06 9.78
CA PHE A 58 4.51 -11.01 10.78
C PHE A 58 3.29 -10.09 10.91
N LEU A 59 2.73 -9.63 9.79
CA LEU A 59 1.52 -8.81 9.80
C LEU A 59 0.30 -9.57 10.36
N LEU A 60 0.16 -10.85 10.02
CA LEU A 60 -0.88 -11.70 10.58
C LEU A 60 -0.71 -11.86 12.10
N ALA A 61 0.52 -12.05 12.58
CA ALA A 61 0.82 -12.11 14.00
C ALA A 61 0.46 -10.80 14.71
N TYR A 62 0.77 -9.65 14.11
CA TYR A 62 0.38 -8.34 14.65
C TYR A 62 -1.15 -8.19 14.73
N ILE A 63 -1.90 -8.63 13.71
CA ILE A 63 -3.37 -8.64 13.72
C ILE A 63 -3.90 -9.53 14.85
N VAL A 64 -3.37 -10.75 15.01
CA VAL A 64 -3.81 -11.68 16.05
C VAL A 64 -3.51 -11.11 17.45
N LEU A 65 -2.32 -10.55 17.66
CA LEU A 65 -1.94 -9.90 18.92
C LEU A 65 -2.82 -8.68 19.22
N LEU A 66 -3.09 -7.85 18.21
CA LEU A 66 -3.95 -6.68 18.33
C LEU A 66 -5.39 -7.09 18.70
N GLY A 67 -5.96 -8.07 18.00
CA GLY A 67 -7.30 -8.59 18.30
C GLY A 67 -7.38 -9.20 19.70
N GLY A 68 -6.37 -9.99 20.10
CA GLY A 68 -6.28 -10.57 21.44
C GLY A 68 -6.20 -9.51 22.54
N LEU A 69 -5.39 -8.47 22.33
CA LEU A 69 -5.27 -7.35 23.26
C LEU A 69 -6.56 -6.54 23.37
N ILE A 70 -7.26 -6.28 22.25
CA ILE A 70 -8.57 -5.62 22.26
C ILE A 70 -9.60 -6.44 23.05
N VAL A 71 -9.59 -7.77 22.93
CA VAL A 71 -10.45 -8.64 23.73
C VAL A 71 -10.11 -8.54 25.23
N ILE A 72 -8.83 -8.50 25.59
CA ILE A 72 -8.39 -8.32 26.98
C ILE A 72 -8.88 -6.97 27.52
N VAL A 73 -8.61 -5.88 26.79
CA VAL A 73 -9.03 -4.52 27.17
C VAL A 73 -10.55 -4.44 27.35
N GLY A 74 -11.32 -4.97 26.39
CA GLY A 74 -12.78 -4.99 26.48
C GLY A 74 -13.30 -5.80 27.67
N ARG A 75 -12.67 -6.93 28.01
CA ARG A 75 -13.06 -7.74 29.17
C ARG A 75 -12.67 -7.12 30.50
N VAL A 76 -11.55 -6.41 30.58
CA VAL A 76 -11.14 -5.67 31.79
C VAL A 76 -12.09 -4.50 32.04
N GLN A 77 -12.41 -3.71 31.00
CA GLN A 77 -13.31 -2.56 31.11
C GLN A 77 -14.75 -2.94 31.47
N THR A 78 -15.21 -4.09 30.96
CA THR A 78 -16.55 -4.61 31.30
C THR A 78 -16.58 -5.38 32.63
N GLY A 79 -15.47 -5.42 33.38
CA GLY A 79 -15.39 -6.06 34.69
C GLY A 79 -15.45 -7.59 34.67
N GLN A 80 -15.38 -8.22 33.48
CA GLN A 80 -15.40 -9.67 33.34
C GLN A 80 -14.06 -10.33 33.66
N LEU A 81 -12.96 -9.56 33.62
CA LEU A 81 -11.61 -10.03 33.86
C LEU A 81 -10.94 -9.17 34.95
N ASN A 82 -11.06 -9.63 36.20
CA ASN A 82 -10.60 -8.89 37.38
C ASN A 82 -9.32 -9.47 38.03
N HIS A 83 -8.55 -10.28 37.30
CA HIS A 83 -7.34 -10.87 37.85
C HIS A 83 -6.28 -9.79 38.15
N PRO A 84 -5.68 -9.73 39.35
CA PRO A 84 -4.80 -8.63 39.77
C PRO A 84 -3.58 -8.45 38.88
N ARG A 85 -2.98 -9.56 38.40
CA ARG A 85 -1.86 -9.49 37.44
C ARG A 85 -2.23 -8.80 36.12
N ILE A 86 -3.47 -8.92 35.66
CA ILE A 86 -3.92 -8.36 34.38
C ILE A 86 -4.22 -6.86 34.55
N ARG A 87 -4.84 -6.48 35.67
CA ARG A 87 -5.07 -5.07 36.01
C ARG A 87 -3.79 -4.28 36.27
N GLN A 88 -2.77 -4.93 36.84
CA GLN A 88 -1.48 -4.28 37.08
C GLN A 88 -0.85 -3.70 35.80
N TYR A 89 -1.10 -4.32 34.64
CA TYR A 89 -0.54 -3.88 33.36
C TYR A 89 -1.47 -2.97 32.54
N GLU A 90 -2.63 -2.58 33.08
CA GLU A 90 -3.63 -1.80 32.35
C GLU A 90 -3.09 -0.47 31.81
N ARG A 91 -2.19 0.17 32.55
CA ARG A 91 -1.46 1.38 32.13
C ARG A 91 -0.65 1.19 30.85
N PHE A 92 -0.23 -0.03 30.53
CA PHE A 92 0.58 -0.33 29.35
C PHE A 92 -0.25 -0.73 28.12
N TYR A 93 -1.55 -1.01 28.26
CA TYR A 93 -2.37 -1.44 27.11
C TYR A 93 -2.42 -0.41 25.98
N PRO A 94 -2.64 0.89 26.23
CA PRO A 94 -2.65 1.88 25.15
C PRO A 94 -1.32 1.93 24.39
N LEU A 95 -0.19 1.82 25.10
CA LEU A 95 1.15 1.82 24.51
C LEU A 95 1.36 0.62 23.57
N VAL A 96 0.95 -0.59 23.99
CA VAL A 96 1.07 -1.79 23.17
C VAL A 96 0.12 -1.74 21.98
N LEU A 97 -1.11 -1.27 22.18
CA LEU A 97 -2.09 -1.06 21.10
C LEU A 97 -1.56 -0.07 20.06
N GLN A 98 -0.98 1.05 20.51
CA GLN A 98 -0.37 2.06 19.66
C GLN A 98 0.80 1.50 18.88
N PHE A 99 1.66 0.70 19.51
CA PHE A 99 2.78 0.03 18.83
C PHE A 99 2.29 -0.92 17.73
N LEU A 100 1.31 -1.79 18.03
CA LEU A 100 0.76 -2.75 17.08
C LEU A 100 0.06 -2.05 15.91
N LEU A 101 -0.79 -1.06 16.17
CA LEU A 101 -1.48 -0.27 15.14
C LEU A 101 -0.49 0.53 14.30
N GLY A 102 0.51 1.15 14.94
CA GLY A 102 1.56 1.91 14.26
C GLY A 102 2.38 1.03 13.33
N GLY A 103 2.82 -0.14 13.79
CA GLY A 103 3.55 -1.11 12.97
C GLY A 103 2.73 -1.59 11.77
N LEU A 104 1.44 -1.90 11.97
CA LEU A 104 0.55 -2.30 10.87
C LEU A 104 0.36 -1.16 9.85
N PHE A 105 0.03 0.05 10.29
CA PHE A 105 -0.18 1.18 9.39
C PHE A 105 1.11 1.63 8.68
N SER A 106 2.27 1.45 9.32
CA SER A 106 3.57 1.73 8.71
C SER A 106 3.84 0.76 7.57
N ALA A 107 3.72 -0.55 7.85
CA ALA A 107 3.87 -1.58 6.84
C ALA A 107 2.87 -1.43 5.67
N TYR A 108 1.61 -1.12 5.97
CA TYR A 108 0.61 -0.84 4.93
C TYR A 108 0.96 0.39 4.12
N THR A 109 1.46 1.46 4.75
CA THR A 109 1.90 2.65 4.01
C THR A 109 2.99 2.28 3.00
N VAL A 110 4.00 1.48 3.38
CA VAL A 110 5.04 1.00 2.47
C VAL A 110 4.47 0.17 1.31
N PHE A 111 3.60 -0.79 1.60
CA PHE A 111 3.02 -1.69 0.61
C PHE A 111 2.05 -1.01 -0.36
N TYR A 112 1.16 -0.17 0.17
CA TYR A 112 0.19 0.55 -0.64
C TYR A 112 0.86 1.65 -1.46
N PHE A 113 1.88 2.34 -0.92
CA PHE A 113 2.63 3.39 -1.64
C PHE A 113 3.15 2.91 -2.98
N GLN A 114 3.69 1.69 -3.05
CA GLN A 114 4.21 1.13 -4.30
C GLN A 114 3.14 1.04 -5.40
N SER A 115 1.86 0.93 -5.03
CA SER A 115 0.73 0.76 -5.95
C SER A 115 -0.11 2.04 -6.12
N VAL A 116 0.34 3.18 -5.55
CA VAL A 116 -0.39 4.46 -5.65
C VAL A 116 -0.23 5.06 -7.04
N SER A 117 -1.35 5.49 -7.62
CA SER A 117 -1.39 6.39 -8.76
C SER A 117 -1.77 7.79 -8.29
N LEU A 118 -1.12 8.83 -8.81
CA LEU A 118 -1.35 10.23 -8.42
C LEU A 118 -2.79 10.74 -8.66
N THR A 119 -3.64 9.99 -9.36
CA THR A 119 -4.98 10.44 -9.74
C THR A 119 -6.10 9.84 -8.91
N LYS A 120 -6.18 8.49 -8.83
CA LYS A 120 -7.37 7.84 -8.26
C LYS A 120 -7.17 7.32 -6.85
N THR A 121 -5.98 6.83 -6.53
CA THR A 121 -5.79 5.99 -5.34
C THR A 121 -5.09 6.74 -4.19
N VAL A 122 -4.87 8.04 -4.38
CA VAL A 122 -4.24 8.93 -3.40
C VAL A 122 -5.09 9.12 -2.13
N ILE A 123 -6.42 9.03 -2.23
CA ILE A 123 -7.32 9.24 -1.08
C ILE A 123 -7.15 8.14 -0.04
N PHE A 124 -7.22 6.87 -0.45
CA PHE A 124 -7.04 5.73 0.45
C PHE A 124 -5.64 5.73 1.06
N PHE A 125 -4.61 6.03 0.26
CA PHE A 125 -3.25 6.17 0.75
C PHE A 125 -3.10 7.33 1.75
N GLY A 126 -3.72 8.47 1.50
CA GLY A 126 -3.74 9.61 2.41
C GLY A 126 -4.39 9.26 3.75
N ILE A 127 -5.43 8.41 3.76
CA ILE A 127 -6.05 7.90 4.99
C ILE A 127 -5.07 7.00 5.77
N LEU A 128 -4.32 6.12 5.10
CA LEU A 128 -3.30 5.31 5.76
C LEU A 128 -2.21 6.17 6.42
N VAL A 129 -1.69 7.14 5.69
CA VAL A 129 -0.68 8.09 6.22
C VAL A 129 -1.26 8.90 7.38
N PHE A 130 -2.50 9.38 7.24
CA PHE A 130 -3.19 10.10 8.31
C PHE A 130 -3.36 9.23 9.55
N LEU A 131 -3.78 7.96 9.42
CA LEU A 131 -3.91 7.05 10.55
C LEU A 131 -2.57 6.74 11.19
N LEU A 132 -1.52 6.57 10.41
CA LEU A 132 -0.16 6.37 10.90
C LEU A 132 0.31 7.57 11.75
N VAL A 133 0.12 8.81 11.25
CA VAL A 133 0.50 10.04 11.96
C VAL A 133 -0.42 10.29 13.16
N ALA A 134 -1.72 10.04 13.01
CA ALA A 134 -2.70 10.20 14.08
C ALA A 134 -2.43 9.23 15.22
N ASN A 135 -1.98 8.00 14.92
CA ASN A 135 -1.68 6.97 15.91
C ASN A 135 -0.68 7.44 16.98
N GLU A 136 0.25 8.35 16.66
CA GLU A 136 1.14 8.97 17.67
C GLU A 136 0.40 9.72 18.78
N ARG A 137 -0.77 10.29 18.46
CA ARG A 137 -1.58 11.11 19.38
C ARG A 137 -2.79 10.38 19.93
N LEU A 138 -2.98 9.09 19.60
CA LEU A 138 -4.17 8.34 19.99
C LEU A 138 -4.07 7.68 21.37
N GLU A 139 -2.92 7.72 22.06
CA GLU A 139 -2.67 7.02 23.34
C GLU A 139 -3.85 7.13 24.32
N GLU A 140 -4.33 8.35 24.60
CA GLU A 140 -5.43 8.60 25.54
C GLU A 140 -6.79 8.06 25.05
N ARG A 141 -6.98 7.99 23.71
CA ARG A 141 -8.23 7.54 23.07
C ARG A 141 -8.25 6.03 22.80
N LEU A 142 -7.11 5.34 22.87
CA LEU A 142 -6.99 3.89 22.70
C LEU A 142 -7.53 3.08 23.90
N THR A 143 -8.36 3.71 24.73
CA THR A 143 -9.23 3.07 25.73
C THR A 143 -10.67 2.93 25.22
N ASN A 144 -11.07 3.65 24.17
CA ASN A 144 -12.42 3.60 23.63
C ASN A 144 -12.62 2.35 22.74
N LEU A 145 -13.46 1.40 23.18
CA LEU A 145 -13.69 0.14 22.45
C LEU A 145 -14.26 0.33 21.05
N THR A 146 -15.16 1.29 20.84
CA THR A 146 -15.71 1.58 19.51
C THR A 146 -14.60 2.03 18.56
N LEU A 147 -13.68 2.89 19.02
CA LEU A 147 -12.51 3.30 18.23
C LEU A 147 -11.60 2.11 17.95
N LEU A 148 -11.25 1.31 18.96
CA LEU A 148 -10.37 0.14 18.80
C LEU A 148 -10.92 -0.87 17.81
N VAL A 149 -12.21 -1.19 17.91
CA VAL A 149 -12.88 -2.13 17.00
C VAL A 149 -12.94 -1.56 15.58
N THR A 150 -13.16 -0.26 15.42
CA THR A 150 -13.14 0.41 14.10
C THR A 150 -11.75 0.37 13.48
N LEU A 151 -10.70 0.70 14.25
CA LEU A 151 -9.31 0.65 13.78
C LEU A 151 -8.89 -0.79 13.46
N TYR A 152 -9.32 -1.76 14.27
CA TYR A 152 -9.08 -3.18 14.02
C TYR A 152 -9.77 -3.67 12.74
N PHE A 153 -11.01 -3.24 12.49
CA PHE A 153 -11.68 -3.52 11.22
C PHE A 153 -10.89 -2.95 10.05
N PHE A 154 -10.50 -1.67 10.12
CA PHE A 154 -9.70 -1.03 9.06
C PHE A 154 -8.36 -1.76 8.83
N ALA A 155 -7.68 -2.17 9.90
CA ALA A 155 -6.40 -2.84 9.84
C ALA A 155 -6.51 -4.25 9.23
N THR A 156 -7.52 -5.03 9.62
CA THR A 156 -7.78 -6.37 9.06
C THR A 156 -8.27 -6.31 7.62
N PHE A 157 -9.11 -5.33 7.29
CA PHE A 157 -9.57 -5.07 5.93
C PHE A 157 -8.42 -4.71 4.99
N SER A 158 -7.55 -3.79 5.41
CA SER A 158 -6.37 -3.40 4.62
C SER A 158 -5.45 -4.59 4.39
N PHE A 159 -5.25 -5.46 5.39
CA PHE A 159 -4.47 -6.68 5.21
C PHE A 159 -5.11 -7.66 4.21
N PHE A 160 -6.38 -8.00 4.42
CA PHE A 160 -7.00 -9.05 3.62
C PHE A 160 -7.25 -8.66 2.16
N ILE A 161 -7.40 -7.37 1.83
CA ILE A 161 -7.55 -6.95 0.43
C ILE A 161 -6.35 -7.37 -0.41
N PHE A 162 -5.12 -7.28 0.10
CA PHE A 162 -3.95 -7.71 -0.67
C PHE A 162 -3.53 -9.15 -0.35
N PHE A 163 -3.69 -9.60 0.90
CA PHE A 163 -3.25 -10.93 1.32
C PHE A 163 -4.04 -12.05 0.64
N ILE A 164 -5.37 -11.89 0.50
CA ILE A 164 -6.23 -12.90 -0.13
C ILE A 164 -5.90 -13.08 -1.63
N PRO A 165 -5.78 -12.02 -2.46
CA PRO A 165 -5.30 -12.17 -3.83
C PRO A 165 -3.90 -12.77 -3.96
N VAL A 166 -2.99 -12.47 -3.03
CA VAL A 166 -1.64 -13.06 -3.00
C VAL A 166 -1.71 -14.56 -2.71
N LEU A 167 -2.54 -14.98 -1.76
CA LEU A 167 -2.73 -16.37 -1.37
C LEU A 167 -3.43 -17.20 -2.47
N ILE A 168 -4.49 -16.64 -3.07
CA ILE A 168 -5.30 -17.30 -4.11
C ILE A 168 -4.61 -17.25 -5.48
N GLY A 169 -3.77 -16.24 -5.72
CA GLY A 169 -3.11 -16.02 -7.02
C GLY A 169 -4.02 -15.37 -8.07
N VAL A 170 -5.15 -14.81 -7.66
CA VAL A 170 -6.10 -14.09 -8.55
C VAL A 170 -6.56 -12.81 -7.88
N MET A 171 -6.54 -11.71 -8.62
CA MET A 171 -7.13 -10.43 -8.17
C MET A 171 -8.49 -10.25 -8.84
N SER A 172 -9.56 -10.25 -8.05
CA SER A 172 -10.93 -10.10 -8.56
C SER A 172 -11.85 -9.43 -7.55
N ARG A 173 -13.08 -9.11 -7.98
CA ARG A 173 -14.14 -8.63 -7.07
C ARG A 173 -14.45 -9.66 -5.97
N TRP A 174 -14.33 -10.95 -6.26
CA TRP A 174 -14.61 -12.02 -5.29
C TRP A 174 -13.56 -12.09 -4.19
N THR A 175 -12.27 -11.94 -4.53
CA THR A 175 -11.20 -11.93 -3.52
C THR A 175 -11.28 -10.69 -2.63
N PHE A 176 -11.72 -9.55 -3.19
CA PHE A 176 -12.01 -8.35 -2.40
C PHE A 176 -13.17 -8.57 -1.42
N LEU A 177 -14.31 -9.10 -1.89
CA LEU A 177 -15.46 -9.39 -1.04
C LEU A 177 -15.13 -10.42 0.04
N LEU A 178 -14.37 -11.46 -0.29
CA LEU A 178 -13.89 -12.44 0.69
C LEU A 178 -13.05 -11.77 1.78
N GLY A 179 -12.12 -10.88 1.40
CA GLY A 179 -11.34 -10.12 2.37
C GLY A 179 -12.21 -9.23 3.28
N ALA A 180 -13.24 -8.58 2.72
CA ALA A 180 -14.20 -7.79 3.49
C ALA A 180 -14.99 -8.65 4.50
N VAL A 181 -15.48 -9.83 4.06
CA VAL A 181 -16.22 -10.77 4.91
C VAL A 181 -15.33 -11.34 6.02
N LEU A 182 -14.09 -11.72 5.72
CA LEU A 182 -13.14 -12.21 6.73
C LEU A 182 -12.82 -11.14 7.78
N SER A 183 -12.68 -9.88 7.36
CA SER A 183 -12.46 -8.74 8.26
C SER A 183 -13.64 -8.54 9.21
N LEU A 184 -14.87 -8.58 8.66
CA LEU A 184 -16.09 -8.54 9.45
C LEU A 184 -16.18 -9.71 10.43
N ALA A 185 -15.85 -10.93 9.98
CA ALA A 185 -15.89 -12.13 10.82
C ALA A 185 -14.92 -12.03 12.00
N LEU A 186 -13.70 -11.52 11.79
CA LEU A 186 -12.74 -11.30 12.88
C LEU A 186 -13.25 -10.26 13.88
N VAL A 187 -13.83 -9.16 13.39
CA VAL A 187 -14.39 -8.12 14.26
C VAL A 187 -15.60 -8.63 15.05
N ALA A 188 -16.49 -9.38 14.39
CA ALA A 188 -17.61 -10.05 15.04
C ALA A 188 -17.12 -11.04 16.10
N GLY A 189 -16.05 -11.79 15.82
CA GLY A 189 -15.39 -12.68 16.76
C GLY A 189 -14.83 -11.93 17.98
N VAL A 190 -14.17 -10.79 17.78
CA VAL A 190 -13.68 -9.93 18.87
C VAL A 190 -14.84 -9.41 19.72
N LEU A 191 -15.89 -8.86 19.10
CA LEU A 191 -17.07 -8.37 19.81
C LEU A 191 -17.79 -9.51 20.56
N PHE A 192 -17.94 -10.67 19.95
CA PHE A 192 -18.49 -11.86 20.60
C PHE A 192 -17.65 -12.27 21.81
N LEU A 193 -16.33 -12.34 21.69
CA LEU A 193 -15.46 -12.71 22.81
C LEU A 193 -15.50 -11.68 23.94
N ILE A 194 -15.65 -10.39 23.63
CA ILE A 194 -15.83 -9.33 24.63
C ILE A 194 -17.19 -9.47 25.32
N TYR A 195 -18.28 -9.60 24.57
CA TYR A 195 -19.65 -9.44 25.10
C TYR A 195 -20.43 -10.73 25.33
N ARG A 196 -19.88 -11.93 25.08
CA ARG A 196 -20.61 -13.21 25.21
C ARG A 196 -21.28 -13.44 26.58
N ARG A 197 -20.80 -12.83 27.67
CA ARG A 197 -21.40 -12.92 29.02
C ARG A 197 -22.29 -11.74 29.41
N LEU A 198 -22.33 -10.69 28.60
CA LEU A 198 -23.01 -9.41 28.89
C LEU A 198 -23.94 -8.97 27.76
N PHE A 199 -24.37 -9.89 26.90
CA PHE A 199 -25.07 -9.55 25.67
C PHE A 199 -26.37 -8.75 25.90
N ALA A 200 -27.09 -9.06 26.98
CA ALA A 200 -28.34 -8.36 27.35
C ALA A 200 -28.09 -6.91 27.80
N THR A 201 -27.03 -6.66 28.57
CA THR A 201 -26.74 -5.35 29.17
C THR A 201 -25.93 -4.45 28.24
N ALA A 202 -25.07 -5.03 27.39
CA ALA A 202 -24.15 -4.29 26.51
C ALA A 202 -24.69 -4.06 25.09
N ARG A 203 -25.99 -4.26 24.85
CA ARG A 203 -26.60 -4.15 23.51
C ARG A 203 -26.31 -2.80 22.84
N ARG A 204 -26.33 -1.69 23.60
CA ARG A 204 -26.05 -0.35 23.07
C ARG A 204 -24.60 -0.21 22.58
N ASP A 205 -23.63 -0.75 23.31
CA ASP A 205 -22.21 -0.67 22.95
C ASP A 205 -21.86 -1.56 21.76
N ILE A 206 -22.48 -2.75 21.71
CA ILE A 206 -22.39 -3.66 20.56
C ILE A 206 -22.97 -2.99 19.32
N LEU A 207 -24.16 -2.38 19.42
CA LEU A 207 -24.78 -1.67 18.31
C LEU A 207 -23.94 -0.48 17.86
N ARG A 208 -23.43 0.34 18.78
CA ARG A 208 -22.56 1.49 18.45
C ARG A 208 -21.27 1.08 17.76
N SER A 209 -20.64 0.01 18.24
CA SER A 209 -19.42 -0.53 17.62
C SER A 209 -19.74 -1.16 16.26
N GLY A 210 -20.83 -1.90 16.17
CA GLY A 210 -21.33 -2.46 14.91
C GLY A 210 -21.62 -1.37 13.87
N THR A 211 -22.35 -0.31 14.22
CA THR A 211 -22.67 0.78 13.29
C THR A 211 -21.42 1.52 12.82
N SER A 212 -20.42 1.73 13.68
CA SER A 212 -19.14 2.32 13.26
C SER A 212 -18.39 1.45 12.23
N VAL A 213 -18.39 0.13 12.42
CA VAL A 213 -17.77 -0.83 11.51
C VAL A 213 -18.54 -0.91 10.18
N PHE A 214 -19.88 -1.00 10.23
CA PHE A 214 -20.71 -1.01 9.01
C PHE A 214 -20.62 0.31 8.24
N GLY A 215 -20.55 1.45 8.93
CA GLY A 215 -20.33 2.76 8.30
C GLY A 215 -18.98 2.81 7.58
N LEU A 216 -17.92 2.32 8.22
CA LEU A 216 -16.60 2.23 7.61
C LEU A 216 -16.57 1.23 6.45
N LEU A 217 -17.22 0.07 6.57
CA LEU A 217 -17.35 -0.89 5.47
C LEU A 217 -18.06 -0.26 4.27
N ALA A 218 -19.18 0.43 4.48
CA ALA A 218 -19.91 1.10 3.40
C ALA A 218 -19.03 2.13 2.67
N LEU A 219 -18.26 2.92 3.44
CA LEU A 219 -17.28 3.86 2.88
C LEU A 219 -16.20 3.14 2.06
N LEU A 220 -15.67 2.01 2.54
CA LEU A 220 -14.63 1.25 1.85
C LEU A 220 -15.16 0.53 0.60
N LEU A 221 -16.42 0.07 0.61
CA LEU A 221 -17.10 -0.45 -0.58
C LEU A 221 -17.30 0.65 -1.63
N LEU A 222 -17.63 1.87 -1.21
CA LEU A 222 -17.69 3.03 -2.10
C LEU A 222 -16.31 3.31 -2.72
N PHE A 223 -15.25 3.30 -1.91
CA PHE A 223 -13.88 3.50 -2.41
C PHE A 223 -13.48 2.44 -3.44
N TYR A 224 -13.86 1.18 -3.20
CA TYR A 224 -13.62 0.10 -4.15
C TYR A 224 -14.37 0.34 -5.47
N SER A 225 -15.68 0.67 -5.40
CA SER A 225 -16.50 0.98 -6.58
C SER A 225 -15.93 2.15 -7.41
N MET A 226 -15.41 3.17 -6.72
CA MET A 226 -14.79 4.34 -7.34
C MET A 226 -13.34 4.11 -7.82
N ASN A 227 -12.78 2.91 -7.62
CA ASN A 227 -11.39 2.55 -7.89
C ASN A 227 -10.37 3.45 -7.14
N TRP A 228 -10.70 3.83 -5.91
CA TRP A 228 -9.83 4.63 -5.02
C TRP A 228 -8.93 3.78 -4.12
N ILE A 229 -9.18 2.48 -4.00
CA ILE A 229 -8.29 1.55 -3.32
C ILE A 229 -7.17 1.15 -4.31
N PRO A 230 -5.88 1.35 -3.97
CA PRO A 230 -4.79 0.91 -4.82
C PRO A 230 -4.89 -0.59 -5.14
N PRO A 231 -4.57 -1.02 -6.36
CA PRO A 231 -4.59 -2.41 -6.78
C PRO A 231 -3.39 -3.19 -6.23
N VAL A 232 -3.17 -3.15 -4.91
CA VAL A 232 -2.10 -3.90 -4.24
C VAL A 232 -2.33 -5.39 -4.46
N PRO A 233 -1.31 -6.18 -4.84
CA PRO A 233 0.14 -5.90 -4.86
C PRO A 233 0.72 -5.39 -6.20
N LEU A 234 -0.12 -5.02 -7.18
CA LEU A 234 0.32 -4.65 -8.52
C LEU A 234 0.82 -3.21 -8.60
N SER A 235 1.99 -3.00 -9.18
CA SER A 235 2.55 -1.66 -9.39
C SER A 235 3.30 -1.56 -10.71
N LEU A 236 3.15 -0.44 -11.44
CA LEU A 236 3.97 -0.17 -12.62
C LEU A 236 5.40 0.19 -12.16
N LYS A 237 6.38 -0.66 -12.47
CA LYS A 237 7.80 -0.42 -12.15
C LYS A 237 8.51 0.37 -13.24
N PHE A 238 8.17 0.11 -14.50
CA PHE A 238 8.76 0.80 -15.64
C PHE A 238 7.77 0.83 -16.80
N GLY A 239 7.78 1.92 -17.57
CA GLY A 239 6.93 2.07 -18.73
C GLY A 239 7.49 3.10 -19.68
N GLY A 240 7.42 2.83 -20.98
CA GLY A 240 7.95 3.74 -22.00
C GLY A 240 7.47 3.39 -23.39
N VAL A 241 7.72 4.33 -24.31
CA VAL A 241 7.45 4.19 -25.74
C VAL A 241 8.78 4.02 -26.48
N TYR A 242 8.77 3.17 -27.52
CA TYR A 242 9.94 2.69 -28.26
C TYR A 242 9.60 2.48 -29.74
N HIS A 243 10.59 2.57 -30.63
CA HIS A 243 10.45 2.24 -32.06
C HIS A 243 10.50 0.73 -32.31
N ASP A 244 11.20 -0.01 -31.47
CA ASP A 244 11.26 -1.47 -31.58
C ASP A 244 11.35 -2.12 -30.20
N VAL A 245 10.70 -3.27 -30.06
CA VAL A 245 10.75 -4.11 -28.86
C VAL A 245 10.93 -5.55 -29.30
N ARG A 246 12.11 -6.11 -28.98
CA ARG A 246 12.43 -7.52 -29.23
C ARG A 246 12.50 -8.27 -27.92
N ARG A 247 11.98 -9.49 -27.93
CA ARG A 247 12.04 -10.40 -26.78
C ARG A 247 12.99 -11.54 -27.10
N GLU A 248 14.07 -11.64 -26.32
CA GLU A 248 15.03 -12.74 -26.38
C GLU A 248 14.96 -13.49 -25.04
N GLY A 249 14.21 -14.59 -25.03
CA GLY A 249 13.94 -15.36 -23.80
C GLY A 249 13.17 -14.54 -22.75
N SER A 250 13.85 -14.19 -21.66
CA SER A 250 13.33 -13.37 -20.54
C SER A 250 13.71 -11.89 -20.60
N VAL A 251 14.59 -11.50 -21.53
CA VAL A 251 15.11 -10.13 -21.67
C VAL A 251 14.36 -9.40 -22.79
N TYR A 252 14.02 -8.14 -22.51
CA TYR A 252 13.44 -7.25 -23.52
C TYR A 252 14.48 -6.24 -23.99
N HIS A 253 14.70 -6.18 -25.30
CA HIS A 253 15.53 -5.19 -25.96
C HIS A 253 14.63 -4.07 -26.45
N LEU A 254 14.78 -2.89 -25.84
CA LEU A 254 13.95 -1.72 -26.09
C LEU A 254 14.78 -0.70 -26.85
N THR A 255 14.36 -0.37 -28.06
CA THR A 255 15.10 0.54 -28.95
C THR A 255 14.40 1.90 -29.03
N PHE A 256 15.14 2.97 -28.74
CA PHE A 256 14.65 4.35 -28.78
C PHE A 256 15.70 5.31 -29.34
N GLU A 257 15.26 6.48 -29.77
CA GLU A 257 16.12 7.54 -30.30
C GLU A 257 17.17 7.97 -29.26
N LYS A 258 18.44 7.95 -29.69
CA LYS A 258 19.60 8.30 -28.89
C LYS A 258 19.45 9.71 -28.30
N PRO A 259 19.38 9.86 -26.97
CA PRO A 259 19.33 11.18 -26.37
C PRO A 259 20.64 11.92 -26.63
N PRO A 260 20.59 13.27 -26.70
CA PRO A 260 21.79 14.08 -26.55
C PRO A 260 22.54 13.69 -25.26
N TRP A 261 23.87 13.79 -25.27
CA TRP A 261 24.74 13.32 -24.18
C TRP A 261 24.35 13.86 -22.79
N TYR A 262 23.80 15.07 -22.71
CA TYR A 262 23.36 15.71 -21.48
C TYR A 262 22.03 15.18 -20.92
N ARG A 263 21.31 14.30 -21.65
CA ARG A 263 20.06 13.64 -21.22
C ARG A 263 20.26 12.15 -20.94
N PHE A 264 21.31 11.81 -20.21
CA PHE A 264 21.68 10.41 -19.90
C PHE A 264 20.61 9.64 -19.11
N TRP A 265 19.67 10.32 -18.43
CA TRP A 265 18.55 9.69 -17.72
C TRP A 265 17.35 9.35 -18.61
N LYS A 266 17.33 9.76 -19.88
CA LYS A 266 16.22 9.45 -20.81
C LYS A 266 16.26 7.97 -21.17
N THR A 267 15.26 7.21 -20.74
CA THR A 267 15.15 5.77 -21.01
C THR A 267 13.98 5.40 -21.92
N SER A 268 13.25 6.39 -22.47
CA SER A 268 12.09 6.18 -23.34
C SER A 268 11.82 7.39 -24.22
N GLU A 269 10.98 7.23 -25.24
CA GLU A 269 10.67 8.30 -26.19
C GLU A 269 9.70 9.35 -25.65
N ASN A 270 10.14 10.61 -25.69
CA ASN A 270 9.29 11.79 -25.54
C ASN A 270 10.04 13.04 -26.04
N PRO A 271 9.68 13.62 -27.20
CA PRO A 271 8.65 13.14 -28.15
C PRO A 271 9.07 11.83 -28.84
N PHE A 272 8.08 11.10 -29.36
CA PHE A 272 8.24 10.01 -30.32
C PHE A 272 8.22 10.61 -31.74
N ARG A 273 9.34 10.49 -32.45
CA ARG A 273 9.48 10.98 -33.83
C ARG A 273 9.09 9.87 -34.79
N TYR A 274 7.95 10.06 -35.45
CA TYR A 274 7.31 9.07 -36.31
C TYR A 274 7.59 9.37 -37.79
N ARG A 275 7.92 8.33 -38.57
CA ARG A 275 7.89 8.30 -40.03
C ARG A 275 6.68 7.49 -40.53
N PRO A 276 6.07 7.84 -41.68
CA PRO A 276 4.97 7.07 -42.24
C PRO A 276 5.30 5.57 -42.36
N GLY A 277 4.52 4.72 -41.68
CA GLY A 277 4.74 3.27 -41.63
C GLY A 277 5.43 2.77 -40.35
N ASP A 278 5.95 3.66 -39.50
CA ASP A 278 6.55 3.27 -38.23
C ASP A 278 5.50 2.69 -37.26
N ARG A 279 5.94 1.69 -36.50
CA ARG A 279 5.18 1.11 -35.39
C ARG A 279 5.59 1.76 -34.09
N VAL A 280 4.60 2.09 -33.26
CA VAL A 280 4.85 2.62 -31.92
C VAL A 280 4.65 1.52 -30.90
N TYR A 281 5.72 1.12 -30.23
CA TYR A 281 5.67 0.09 -29.19
C TYR A 281 5.58 0.75 -27.82
N CYS A 282 4.58 0.36 -27.03
CA CYS A 282 4.49 0.73 -25.62
C CYS A 282 4.84 -0.50 -24.79
N PHE A 283 5.95 -0.41 -24.06
CA PHE A 283 6.41 -1.44 -23.12
C PHE A 283 6.08 -1.05 -21.69
N ALA A 284 5.65 -2.01 -20.89
CA ALA A 284 5.45 -1.86 -19.47
C ALA A 284 5.97 -3.07 -18.70
N SER A 285 6.58 -2.78 -17.54
CA SER A 285 6.94 -3.73 -16.51
C SER A 285 6.10 -3.44 -15.26
N VAL A 286 5.26 -4.39 -14.89
CA VAL A 286 4.37 -4.34 -13.73
C VAL A 286 4.88 -5.35 -12.72
N PHE A 287 5.22 -4.92 -11.52
CA PHE A 287 5.50 -5.85 -10.42
C PHE A 287 4.23 -6.60 -10.02
N ALA A 288 4.40 -7.89 -9.79
CA ALA A 288 3.36 -8.76 -9.27
C ALA A 288 3.98 -9.92 -8.48
N PRO A 289 3.27 -10.44 -7.47
CA PRO A 289 3.64 -11.67 -6.77
C PRO A 289 3.83 -12.84 -7.72
N THR A 290 4.74 -13.73 -7.35
CA THR A 290 5.11 -14.89 -8.17
C THR A 290 3.93 -15.82 -8.49
N ALA A 291 2.97 -15.95 -7.57
CA ALA A 291 1.80 -16.82 -7.74
C ALA A 291 0.60 -16.14 -8.42
N LEU A 292 0.61 -14.82 -8.55
CA LEU A 292 -0.49 -14.10 -9.17
C LEU A 292 -0.52 -14.45 -10.67
N LYS A 293 -1.71 -14.57 -11.26
CA LYS A 293 -1.91 -14.67 -12.70
C LYS A 293 -2.97 -13.65 -13.12
N THR A 294 -2.56 -12.61 -13.84
CA THR A 294 -3.50 -11.61 -14.35
C THR A 294 -3.11 -11.11 -15.74
N LYS A 295 -4.10 -10.65 -16.51
CA LYS A 295 -3.88 -10.00 -17.80
C LYS A 295 -3.72 -8.51 -17.57
N ILE A 296 -2.80 -7.89 -18.31
CA ILE A 296 -2.60 -6.44 -18.27
C ILE A 296 -3.07 -5.86 -19.60
N PHE A 297 -3.72 -4.69 -19.53
CA PHE A 297 -4.23 -3.99 -20.70
C PHE A 297 -3.53 -2.65 -20.87
N HIS A 298 -3.14 -2.35 -22.11
CA HIS A 298 -2.76 -1.01 -22.56
C HIS A 298 -3.98 -0.35 -23.23
N GLU A 299 -4.51 0.66 -22.57
CA GLU A 299 -5.55 1.52 -23.12
C GLU A 299 -4.89 2.76 -23.73
N TRP A 300 -4.87 2.82 -25.06
CA TRP A 300 -4.30 3.92 -25.82
C TRP A 300 -5.29 5.06 -25.92
N GLN A 301 -4.86 6.27 -25.58
CA GLN A 301 -5.67 7.46 -25.61
C GLN A 301 -4.95 8.59 -26.34
N ARG A 302 -5.69 9.28 -27.20
CA ARG A 302 -5.26 10.50 -27.88
C ARG A 302 -5.93 11.69 -27.23
N TYR A 303 -5.19 12.77 -27.03
CA TYR A 303 -5.80 14.03 -26.62
C TYR A 303 -6.48 14.66 -27.83
N ASP A 304 -7.76 14.96 -27.70
CA ASP A 304 -8.50 15.74 -28.67
C ASP A 304 -8.54 17.20 -28.21
N GLU A 305 -7.96 18.08 -29.03
CA GLU A 305 -7.86 19.52 -28.73
C GLU A 305 -9.19 20.25 -28.89
N GLN A 306 -10.12 19.74 -29.69
CA GLN A 306 -11.44 20.36 -29.87
C GLN A 306 -12.31 20.12 -28.64
N SER A 307 -12.38 18.87 -28.18
CA SER A 307 -13.19 18.50 -27.01
C SER A 307 -12.48 18.67 -25.66
N GLN A 308 -11.18 19.03 -25.67
CA GLN A 308 -10.30 19.10 -24.49
C GLN A 308 -10.37 17.82 -23.63
N ARG A 309 -10.50 16.67 -24.28
CA ARG A 309 -10.70 15.37 -23.63
C ARG A 309 -9.77 14.31 -24.22
N TRP A 310 -9.45 13.33 -23.38
CA TRP A 310 -8.71 12.15 -23.80
C TRP A 310 -9.68 11.12 -24.38
N VAL A 311 -9.53 10.82 -25.66
CA VAL A 311 -10.38 9.86 -26.38
C VAL A 311 -9.66 8.53 -26.47
N ARG A 312 -10.34 7.46 -26.05
CA ARG A 312 -9.83 6.09 -26.17
C ARG A 312 -9.82 5.66 -27.63
N THR A 313 -8.69 5.14 -28.09
CA THR A 313 -8.50 4.66 -29.47
C THR A 313 -8.45 3.13 -29.50
N ASP A 314 -7.63 2.52 -28.65
CA ASP A 314 -7.45 1.08 -28.60
C ASP A 314 -7.40 0.55 -27.16
N LEU A 315 -7.79 -0.71 -26.99
CA LEU A 315 -7.56 -1.49 -25.78
C LEU A 315 -6.89 -2.80 -26.18
N ARG A 316 -5.59 -2.95 -25.87
CA ARG A 316 -4.81 -4.13 -26.23
C ARG A 316 -4.35 -4.83 -24.96
N GLY A 317 -4.77 -6.08 -24.80
CA GLY A 317 -4.38 -6.92 -23.66
C GLY A 317 -3.19 -7.79 -24.01
N TYR A 318 -2.34 -8.06 -23.02
CA TYR A 318 -1.32 -9.09 -23.11
C TYR A 318 -1.35 -9.93 -21.83
N THR A 319 -1.26 -11.24 -22.01
CA THR A 319 -1.12 -12.17 -20.89
C THR A 319 0.36 -12.26 -20.60
N VAL A 320 0.75 -12.01 -19.35
CA VAL A 320 2.12 -12.22 -18.94
C VAL A 320 2.17 -13.40 -17.99
N THR A 321 2.94 -14.40 -18.35
CA THR A 321 3.36 -15.48 -17.44
C THR A 321 4.57 -14.99 -16.67
N GLY A 322 4.37 -14.66 -15.39
CA GLY A 322 5.43 -14.23 -14.49
C GLY A 322 6.29 -15.43 -14.06
N GLY A 323 7.61 -15.26 -14.12
CA GLY A 323 8.60 -16.22 -13.61
C GLY A 323 9.82 -15.47 -13.06
N ARG A 324 10.09 -15.68 -11.77
CA ARG A 324 11.17 -15.15 -10.91
C ARG A 324 11.39 -13.61 -10.92
N GLY A 325 10.70 -12.94 -9.99
CA GLY A 325 11.14 -11.70 -9.33
C GLY A 325 11.10 -10.39 -10.12
N GLY A 326 11.10 -10.43 -11.47
CA GLY A 326 11.14 -9.25 -12.34
C GLY A 326 9.79 -8.61 -12.68
N GLY A 327 8.69 -9.14 -12.13
CA GLY A 327 7.33 -8.74 -12.47
C GLY A 327 6.87 -9.22 -13.85
N TYR A 328 5.66 -8.82 -14.23
CA TYR A 328 5.14 -9.00 -15.58
C TYR A 328 5.70 -7.95 -16.52
N ARG A 329 6.24 -8.38 -17.66
CA ARG A 329 6.71 -7.50 -18.73
C ARG A 329 5.96 -7.82 -20.01
N GLY A 330 5.59 -6.78 -20.73
CA GLY A 330 4.96 -6.95 -22.02
C GLY A 330 4.86 -5.64 -22.75
N TYR A 331 4.50 -5.75 -24.02
CA TYR A 331 4.31 -4.59 -24.88
C TYR A 331 3.07 -4.76 -25.73
N THR A 332 2.54 -3.64 -26.17
CA THR A 332 1.57 -3.57 -27.26
C THR A 332 2.08 -2.57 -28.27
N PHE A 333 1.64 -2.69 -29.51
CA PHE A 333 2.04 -1.76 -30.56
C PHE A 333 0.82 -1.14 -31.21
N LYS A 334 1.04 0.03 -31.81
CA LYS A 334 0.06 0.72 -32.63
C LYS A 334 0.70 1.11 -33.96
N GLU A 335 -0.05 0.85 -35.03
CA GLU A 335 0.27 1.29 -36.39
C GLU A 335 -0.54 2.56 -36.71
N PHE A 336 -0.07 3.34 -37.68
CA PHE A 336 -0.77 4.53 -38.20
C PHE A 336 -1.12 5.54 -37.09
N ILE A 337 -0.15 5.86 -36.23
CA ILE A 337 -0.34 6.88 -35.19
C ILE A 337 -0.43 8.28 -35.80
N SER A 338 -1.27 9.14 -35.23
CA SER A 338 -1.37 10.56 -35.66
C SER A 338 -0.52 11.46 -34.75
N PRO A 339 0.01 12.58 -35.27
CA PRO A 339 0.69 13.60 -34.46
C PRO A 339 -0.20 14.12 -33.34
N GLY A 340 0.41 14.51 -32.22
CA GLY A 340 -0.30 15.10 -31.07
C GLY A 340 0.10 14.48 -29.72
N ARG A 341 -0.71 14.78 -28.68
CA ARG A 341 -0.49 14.28 -27.32
C ARG A 341 -1.14 12.91 -27.14
N TRP A 342 -0.37 11.95 -26.66
CA TRP A 342 -0.81 10.59 -26.43
C TRP A 342 -0.52 10.13 -25.00
N ARG A 343 -1.31 9.17 -24.55
CA ARG A 343 -1.03 8.44 -23.32
C ARG A 343 -1.51 7.00 -23.42
N VAL A 344 -0.81 6.11 -22.73
CA VAL A 344 -1.22 4.73 -22.52
C VAL A 344 -1.48 4.51 -21.05
N ASN A 345 -2.71 4.16 -20.70
CA ASN A 345 -3.02 3.72 -19.35
C ASN A 345 -2.76 2.21 -19.26
N VAL A 346 -1.94 1.80 -18.30
CA VAL A 346 -1.73 0.39 -17.95
C VAL A 346 -2.76 0.01 -16.91
N LYS A 347 -3.63 -0.96 -17.22
CA LYS A 347 -4.79 -1.32 -16.39
C LYS A 347 -4.92 -2.82 -16.16
N THR A 348 -5.56 -3.19 -15.05
CA THR A 348 -6.05 -4.55 -14.79
C THR A 348 -7.35 -4.84 -15.55
N PRO A 349 -7.82 -6.10 -15.64
CA PRO A 349 -9.10 -6.44 -16.27
C PRO A 349 -10.30 -5.73 -15.61
N GLU A 350 -10.21 -5.45 -14.31
CA GLU A 350 -11.22 -4.74 -13.52
C GLU A 350 -11.21 -3.23 -13.76
N GLY A 351 -10.28 -2.72 -14.57
CA GLY A 351 -10.16 -1.31 -14.91
C GLY A 351 -9.34 -0.47 -13.92
N LEU A 352 -8.64 -1.12 -12.99
CA LEU A 352 -7.76 -0.45 -12.02
C LEU A 352 -6.52 0.08 -12.73
N LEU A 353 -6.20 1.35 -12.50
CA LEU A 353 -5.05 2.02 -13.12
C LEU A 353 -3.77 1.68 -12.35
N LEU A 354 -2.83 1.00 -13.01
CA LEU A 354 -1.51 0.69 -12.47
C LEU A 354 -0.50 1.81 -12.72
N GLY A 355 -0.65 2.50 -13.85
CA GLY A 355 0.20 3.64 -14.20
C GLY A 355 -0.13 4.19 -15.58
N ARG A 356 0.46 5.35 -15.90
CA ARG A 356 0.20 6.08 -17.15
C ARG A 356 1.52 6.46 -17.80
N ILE A 357 1.66 6.12 -19.08
CA ILE A 357 2.81 6.47 -19.91
C ILE A 357 2.34 7.56 -20.86
N SER A 358 2.86 8.78 -20.72
CA SER A 358 2.49 9.93 -21.57
C SER A 358 3.63 10.26 -22.53
N PHE A 359 3.29 10.57 -23.77
CA PHE A 359 4.26 10.90 -24.81
C PHE A 359 3.64 11.81 -25.87
N GLN A 360 4.47 12.57 -26.58
CA GLN A 360 4.03 13.37 -27.72
C GLN A 360 4.50 12.73 -29.01
N VAL A 361 3.64 12.66 -30.02
CA VAL A 361 4.00 12.18 -31.35
C VAL A 361 4.24 13.38 -32.25
N ALA A 362 5.41 13.42 -32.87
CA ALA A 362 5.80 14.43 -33.84
C ALA A 362 6.30 13.77 -35.13
N LEU A 363 6.17 14.46 -36.25
CA LEU A 363 6.78 14.02 -37.52
C LEU A 363 8.31 14.07 -37.39
N ALA A 364 8.98 13.01 -37.82
CA ALA A 364 10.43 13.02 -37.91
C ALA A 364 10.88 14.00 -39.01
N SER A 365 11.89 14.83 -38.72
CA SER A 365 12.61 15.59 -39.74
C SER A 365 13.45 14.66 -40.63
N GLU A 366 13.83 15.09 -41.83
CA GLU A 366 14.63 14.30 -42.80
C GLU A 366 15.98 13.79 -42.26
N ALA A 367 16.48 14.35 -41.16
CA ALA A 367 17.67 13.88 -40.48
C ALA A 367 17.58 12.38 -40.08
N ALA A 368 18.70 11.68 -40.18
CA ALA A 368 18.83 10.31 -39.72
C ALA A 368 18.60 10.23 -38.20
N LEU A 369 17.68 9.36 -37.77
CA LEU A 369 17.48 9.06 -36.36
C LEU A 369 18.54 8.03 -35.93
N GLU A 370 19.37 8.38 -34.96
CA GLU A 370 20.24 7.41 -34.29
C GLU A 370 19.46 6.71 -33.18
N PHE A 371 19.64 5.40 -33.04
CA PHE A 371 18.94 4.59 -32.05
C PHE A 371 19.90 3.97 -31.03
N VAL A 372 19.41 3.80 -29.80
CA VAL A 372 20.09 3.07 -28.72
C VAL A 372 19.13 1.99 -28.21
N THR A 373 19.69 0.81 -27.93
CA THR A 373 18.94 -0.31 -27.35
C THR A 373 19.34 -0.52 -25.89
N ILE A 374 18.35 -0.62 -25.02
CA ILE A 374 18.54 -0.98 -23.61
C ILE A 374 17.92 -2.35 -23.32
N GLN A 375 18.48 -3.06 -22.35
CA GLN A 375 17.97 -4.35 -21.88
C GLN A 375 17.14 -4.17 -20.61
N ARG A 376 16.01 -4.87 -20.54
CA ARG A 376 15.11 -4.87 -19.37
C ARG A 376 14.69 -6.24 -18.91
#